data_AF-A0A6A3Y4I0-F1
#
_entry.id   AF-A0A6A3Y4I0-F1
#
_cell.length_a   1.000
_cell.length_b   1.000
_cell.length_c   1.000
_cell.angle_alpha   90.00
_cell.angle_beta   90.00
_cell.angle_gamma   90.00
#
_symmetry.space_group_name_H-M   'P 1'
#
loop_
_entity.id
_entity.type
_entity.pdbx_description
1 polymer ?
#
loop_
_entity_poly.entity_id
_entity_poly.type
_entity_poly.pdbx_seq_one_letter_code
_entity_poly.pdbx_strand_id
1 'polypeptide(L)'
;MANCCPVISVAQITFRLGIARYSFLHVALYLLGLVAASAGSPLLLLLCALSEVVTTVSIACLRIKMHALFSIPGNVIKDVVLVVLCRPCVIVQMATHVDAYNVRCMFRARSTLPGYAHC
;
A
#
# COMPACT_ATOMS: atom_id res chain seq x y z
N MET A 1 6.45 -10.01 3.07
CA MET A 1 5.14 -9.57 3.62
C MET A 1 4.26 -8.93 2.55
N ALA A 2 4.76 -7.96 1.77
CA ALA A 2 4.00 -7.33 0.69
C ALA A 2 3.43 -8.32 -0.37
N ASN A 3 4.08 -9.47 -0.60
CA ASN A 3 3.58 -10.51 -1.51
C ASN A 3 2.49 -11.42 -0.91
N CYS A 4 2.57 -11.72 0.40
CA CYS A 4 1.62 -12.61 1.07
C CYS A 4 0.41 -11.87 1.65
N CYS A 5 0.60 -10.62 2.09
CA CYS A 5 -0.43 -9.77 2.70
C CYS A 5 -0.19 -8.29 2.32
N PRO A 6 -0.48 -7.89 1.07
CA PRO A 6 -0.29 -6.52 0.62
C PRO A 6 -1.12 -5.52 1.43
N VAL A 7 -2.31 -5.93 1.87
CA VAL A 7 -3.22 -5.12 2.70
C VAL A 7 -2.59 -4.66 4.01
N ILE A 8 -1.93 -5.56 4.74
CA ILE A 8 -1.29 -5.22 6.02
C ILE A 8 -0.11 -4.27 5.79
N SER A 9 0.65 -4.48 4.71
CA SER A 9 1.78 -3.62 4.37
C SER A 9 1.31 -2.20 4.01
N VAL A 10 0.23 -2.07 3.21
CA VAL A 10 -0.38 -0.78 2.86
C VAL A 10 -1.00 -0.10 4.08
N ALA A 11 -1.64 -0.86 4.98
CA ALA A 11 -2.19 -0.34 6.23
C ALA A 11 -1.09 0.25 7.14
N GLN A 12 0.04 -0.44 7.24
CA GLN A 12 1.19 0.05 8.03
C GLN A 12 1.80 1.33 7.41
N ILE A 13 1.95 1.39 6.09
CA ILE A 13 2.45 2.58 5.39
C ILE A 13 1.49 3.77 5.58
N THR A 14 0.19 3.56 5.37
CA THR A 14 -0.82 4.61 5.48
C THR A 14 -0.96 5.14 6.91
N PHE A 15 -0.87 4.26 7.91
CA PHE A 15 -0.86 4.66 9.32
C PHE A 15 0.36 5.53 9.66
N ARG A 16 1.55 5.18 9.16
CA ARG A 16 2.79 5.98 9.32
C ARG A 16 2.72 7.34 8.64
N LEU A 17 2.10 7.42 7.46
CA LEU A 17 1.94 8.66 6.70
C LEU A 17 0.76 9.52 7.18
N GLY A 18 -0.05 9.05 8.14
CA GLY A 18 -1.25 9.73 8.60
C GLY A 18 -2.43 9.71 7.60
N ILE A 19 -2.38 8.86 6.57
CA ILE A 19 -3.37 8.78 5.49
C ILE A 19 -4.35 7.61 5.75
N ALA A 20 -4.99 7.61 6.92
CA ALA A 20 -5.80 6.49 7.42
C ALA A 20 -7.00 6.11 6.52
N ARG A 21 -7.54 7.08 5.76
CA ARG A 21 -8.73 6.89 4.92
C ARG A 21 -8.52 5.90 3.77
N TYR A 22 -7.30 5.78 3.26
CA TYR A 22 -6.95 4.84 2.19
C TYR A 22 -6.86 3.38 2.67
N SER A 23 -6.51 3.16 3.94
CA SER A 23 -6.33 1.82 4.49
C SER A 23 -7.62 1.01 4.53
N PHE A 24 -8.71 1.60 5.05
CA PHE A 24 -10.01 0.93 5.17
C PHE A 24 -10.60 0.59 3.80
N LEU A 25 -10.51 1.51 2.83
CA LEU A 25 -10.99 1.28 1.47
C LEU A 25 -10.26 0.11 0.81
N HIS A 26 -8.93 0.03 0.98
CA HIS A 26 -8.11 -1.02 0.38
C HIS A 26 -8.39 -2.40 1.00
N VAL A 27 -8.60 -2.47 2.31
CA VAL A 27 -9.01 -3.71 3.01
C VAL A 27 -10.35 -4.20 2.49
N ALA A 28 -11.35 -3.31 2.39
CA ALA A 28 -12.69 -3.66 1.92
C ALA A 28 -12.67 -4.16 0.46
N LEU A 29 -11.92 -3.49 -0.41
CA LEU A 29 -11.79 -3.88 -1.81
C LEU A 29 -11.11 -5.24 -1.99
N TYR A 30 -10.06 -5.51 -1.20
CA TYR A 30 -9.35 -6.78 -1.26
C TYR A 30 -10.24 -7.94 -0.79
N LEU A 31 -11.00 -7.74 0.29
CA LEU A 31 -11.94 -8.74 0.79
C LEU A 31 -13.08 -9.00 -0.20
N LEU A 32 -13.60 -7.94 -0.82
CA LEU A 32 -14.61 -8.04 -1.86
C LEU A 32 -14.09 -8.83 -3.08
N GLY A 33 -12.84 -8.57 -3.50
CA GLY A 33 -12.19 -9.33 -4.57
C GLY A 33 -12.08 -10.82 -4.24
N LEU A 34 -11.69 -11.17 -3.02
CA LEU A 34 -11.56 -12.56 -2.57
C LEU A 34 -12.91 -13.30 -2.59
N VAL A 35 -13.97 -12.67 -2.07
CA VAL A 35 -15.34 -13.22 -2.11
C VAL A 35 -15.81 -13.36 -3.55
N ALA A 36 -15.56 -12.33 -4.38
CA ALA A 36 -15.95 -12.33 -5.78
C ALA A 36 -15.29 -13.45 -6.59
N ALA A 37 -14.00 -13.73 -6.34
CA ALA A 37 -13.28 -14.82 -6.98
C ALA A 37 -13.84 -16.20 -6.60
N SER A 38 -14.39 -16.35 -5.39
CA SER A 38 -14.94 -17.62 -4.90
C SER A 38 -16.34 -17.96 -5.45
N ALA A 39 -17.06 -16.98 -6.00
CA ALA A 39 -18.48 -17.12 -6.32
C ALA A 39 -18.79 -17.52 -7.76
N GLY A 40 -17.80 -17.57 -8.66
CA GLY A 40 -17.94 -18.08 -10.04
C GLY A 40 -18.92 -17.35 -10.96
N SER A 41 -19.50 -16.23 -10.56
CA SER A 41 -20.49 -15.48 -11.36
C SER A 41 -19.84 -14.34 -12.17
N PRO A 42 -20.30 -14.08 -13.41
CA PRO A 42 -19.66 -13.11 -14.30
C PRO A 42 -19.73 -11.67 -13.77
N LEU A 43 -20.81 -11.32 -13.06
CA LEU A 43 -20.94 -10.02 -12.39
C LEU A 43 -19.92 -9.85 -11.27
N LEU A 44 -19.70 -10.89 -10.45
CA LEU A 44 -18.70 -10.81 -9.40
C LEU A 44 -17.29 -10.77 -9.99
N LEU A 45 -17.00 -11.49 -11.08
CA LEU A 45 -15.73 -11.37 -11.79
C LEU A 45 -15.48 -9.95 -12.32
N LEU A 46 -16.51 -9.28 -12.85
CA LEU A 46 -16.41 -7.87 -13.26
C LEU A 46 -16.12 -6.95 -12.07
N LEU A 47 -16.82 -7.12 -10.96
CA LEU A 47 -16.57 -6.38 -9.72
C LEU A 47 -15.16 -6.64 -9.17
N CYS A 48 -14.68 -7.87 -9.30
CA CYS A 48 -13.33 -8.29 -8.92
C CYS A 48 -12.29 -7.55 -9.78
N ALA A 49 -12.46 -7.53 -11.10
CA ALA A 49 -11.59 -6.78 -12.01
C ALA A 49 -11.58 -5.27 -11.69
N LEU A 50 -12.75 -4.67 -11.43
CA LEU A 50 -12.85 -3.27 -11.03
C LEU A 50 -12.15 -3.00 -9.69
N SER A 51 -12.30 -3.90 -8.72
CA SER A 51 -11.61 -3.80 -7.44
C SER A 51 -10.09 -3.81 -7.61
N GLU A 52 -9.56 -4.68 -8.48
CA GLU A 52 -8.12 -4.74 -8.78
C GLU A 52 -7.59 -3.49 -9.49
N VAL A 53 -8.39 -2.88 -10.37
CA VAL A 53 -8.02 -1.60 -11.00
C VAL A 53 -7.95 -0.50 -9.94
N VAL A 54 -8.96 -0.40 -9.07
CA VAL A 54 -9.01 0.63 -8.02
C VAL A 54 -7.92 0.42 -6.97
N THR A 55 -7.58 -0.81 -6.58
CA THR A 55 -6.44 -1.07 -5.68
C THR A 55 -5.12 -0.61 -6.30
N THR A 56 -4.93 -0.86 -7.59
CA THR A 56 -3.73 -0.45 -8.35
C THR A 56 -3.60 1.08 -8.41
N VAL A 57 -4.69 1.77 -8.75
CA VAL A 57 -4.73 3.25 -8.78
C VAL A 57 -4.48 3.82 -7.38
N SER A 58 -5.03 3.19 -6.34
CA SER A 58 -4.83 3.62 -4.95
C SER A 58 -3.36 3.54 -4.53
N ILE A 59 -2.66 2.46 -4.90
CA ILE A 59 -1.22 2.30 -4.61
C ILE A 59 -0.38 3.32 -5.40
N ALA A 60 -0.73 3.61 -6.65
CA ALA A 60 -0.06 4.65 -7.43
C ALA A 60 -0.27 6.04 -6.80
N CYS A 61 -1.49 6.37 -6.37
CA CYS A 61 -1.80 7.61 -5.67
C CYS A 61 -1.01 7.72 -4.35
N LEU A 62 -0.93 6.63 -3.58
CA LEU A 62 -0.14 6.56 -2.35
C LEU A 62 1.34 6.86 -2.64
N ARG A 63 1.90 6.30 -3.71
CA ARG A 63 3.29 6.54 -4.12
C ARG A 63 3.54 8.00 -4.48
N ILE A 64 2.63 8.60 -5.25
CA ILE A 64 2.72 10.02 -5.63
C ILE A 64 2.62 10.91 -4.39
N LYS A 65 1.69 10.62 -3.47
CA LYS A 65 1.55 11.36 -2.21
C LYS A 65 2.79 11.22 -1.34
N MET A 66 3.38 10.03 -1.26
CA MET A 66 4.65 9.81 -0.57
C MET A 66 5.79 10.62 -1.21
N HIS A 67 5.92 10.61 -2.54
CA HIS A 67 6.92 11.42 -3.25
C HIS A 67 6.74 12.91 -3.00
N ALA A 68 5.49 13.40 -2.97
CA ALA A 68 5.18 14.78 -2.62
C ALA A 68 5.55 15.12 -1.17
N LEU A 69 5.25 14.24 -0.21
CA LEU A 69 5.58 14.43 1.21
C LEU A 69 7.09 14.49 1.46
N PHE A 70 7.88 13.70 0.74
CA PHE A 70 9.33 13.66 0.88
C PHE A 70 10.08 14.54 -0.13
N SER A 71 9.36 15.35 -0.93
CA SER A 71 9.94 16.17 -2.01
C SER A 71 10.90 15.39 -2.93
N ILE A 72 10.57 14.13 -3.22
CA ILE A 72 11.34 13.30 -4.14
C ILE A 72 10.93 13.69 -5.57
N PRO A 73 11.82 14.22 -6.41
CA PRO A 73 11.50 14.58 -7.78
C PRO A 73 11.22 13.31 -8.58
N GLY A 74 9.94 13.02 -8.82
CA GLY A 74 9.46 11.82 -9.50
C GLY A 74 8.62 12.14 -10.72
N ASN A 75 8.72 11.31 -11.76
CA ASN A 75 7.82 11.39 -12.91
C ASN A 75 6.59 10.50 -12.67
N VAL A 76 5.41 11.11 -12.62
CA VAL A 76 4.13 10.43 -12.32
C VAL A 76 3.90 9.23 -13.25
N ILE A 77 4.25 9.34 -14.52
CA ILE A 77 4.06 8.25 -15.50
C ILE A 77 4.93 7.04 -15.17
N LYS A 78 6.21 7.25 -14.81
CA LYS A 78 7.10 6.15 -14.39
C LYS A 78 6.59 5.48 -13.13
N ASP A 79 6.02 6.27 -12.22
CA ASP A 79 5.49 5.78 -10.96
C ASP A 79 4.25 4.88 -11.19
N VAL A 80 3.37 5.25 -12.11
CA VAL A 80 2.21 4.42 -12.51
C VAL A 80 2.66 3.15 -13.22
N VAL A 81 3.56 3.25 -14.20
CA VAL A 81 4.08 2.09 -14.95
C VAL A 81 4.75 1.08 -14.01
N LEU A 82 5.54 1.55 -13.05
CA LEU A 82 6.20 0.68 -12.08
C LEU A 82 5.19 -0.04 -11.16
N VAL A 83 4.11 0.64 -10.76
CA VAL A 83 3.04 0.03 -9.95
C VAL A 83 2.28 -1.03 -10.74
N VAL A 84 2.04 -0.81 -12.03
CA VAL A 84 1.36 -1.79 -12.90
C VAL A 84 2.25 -3.01 -13.16
N LEU A 85 3.55 -2.82 -13.39
CA LEU A 85 4.48 -3.90 -13.72
C LEU A 85 4.93 -4.72 -12.50
N CYS A 86 5.22 -4.06 -11.36
CA CYS A 86 5.57 -4.75 -10.11
C CYS A 86 4.99 -4.05 -8.88
N ARG A 87 3.68 -4.16 -8.71
CA ARG A 87 2.94 -3.73 -7.51
C ARG A 87 3.58 -4.18 -6.18
N PRO A 88 3.94 -5.46 -5.97
CA PRO A 88 4.55 -5.89 -4.70
C PRO A 88 5.93 -5.26 -4.47
N CYS A 89 6.77 -5.10 -5.50
CA CYS A 89 8.07 -4.43 -5.38
C CYS A 89 7.91 -3.01 -4.85
N VAL A 90 6.93 -2.29 -5.41
CA VAL A 90 6.64 -0.92 -5.05
C VAL A 90 6.15 -0.80 -3.61
N ILE A 91 5.29 -1.72 -3.15
CA ILE A 91 4.84 -1.76 -1.75
C ILE A 91 6.02 -2.05 -0.81
N VAL A 92 6.90 -3.00 -1.16
CA VAL A 92 8.11 -3.29 -0.37
C VAL A 92 8.98 -2.05 -0.27
N GLN A 93 9.27 -1.40 -1.39
CA GLN A 93 10.09 -0.19 -1.44
C GLN A 93 9.50 0.92 -0.57
N MET A 94 8.20 1.20 -0.70
CA MET A 94 7.54 2.21 0.12
C MET A 94 7.58 1.86 1.61
N ALA A 95 7.32 0.59 1.97
CA ALA A 95 7.37 0.12 3.33
C ALA A 95 8.79 0.19 3.94
N THR A 96 9.85 -0.05 3.15
CA THR A 96 11.23 0.15 3.61
C THR A 96 11.57 1.62 3.80
N HIS A 97 11.08 2.51 2.93
CA HIS A 97 11.37 3.95 3.04
C HIS A 97 10.73 4.59 4.27
N VAL A 98 9.56 4.11 4.69
CA VAL A 98 8.86 4.62 5.89
C VAL A 98 9.16 3.81 7.15
N ASP A 99 10.15 2.91 7.10
CA ASP A 99 10.51 1.97 8.18
C ASP A 99 9.26 1.28 8.79
N ALA A 100 8.37 0.79 7.92
CA ALA A 100 7.13 0.13 8.34
C ALA A 100 7.39 -1.19 9.07
N TYR A 101 8.49 -1.89 8.77
CA TYR A 101 8.86 -3.19 9.36
C TYR A 101 10.38 -3.33 9.54
N ASN A 102 10.83 -4.21 10.44
CA ASN A 102 12.26 -4.52 10.63
C ASN A 102 12.71 -5.63 9.66
N VAL A 103 13.89 -5.47 9.06
CA VAL A 103 14.54 -6.44 8.14
C VAL A 103 14.67 -7.86 8.74
N ARG A 104 14.61 -7.99 10.07
CA ARG A 104 14.57 -9.28 10.80
C ARG A 104 13.18 -9.93 10.92
N CYS A 105 12.24 -9.67 10.01
CA CYS A 105 10.93 -10.33 9.96
C CYS A 105 10.11 -10.28 11.27
N MET A 106 10.21 -9.21 12.07
CA MET A 106 9.34 -9.03 13.24
C MET A 106 8.16 -8.13 12.89
N PHE A 107 6.94 -8.61 13.16
CA PHE A 107 5.63 -7.96 12.97
C PHE A 107 5.42 -6.67 13.79
N ARG A 108 6.45 -6.16 14.49
CA ARG A 108 6.33 -5.09 15.46
C ARG A 108 6.51 -3.74 14.79
N ALA A 109 5.48 -2.90 14.85
CA ALA A 109 5.59 -1.48 14.53
C ALA A 109 6.71 -0.87 15.41
N ARG A 110 7.69 -0.22 14.77
CA ARG A 110 8.71 0.55 15.51
C ARG A 110 8.00 1.66 16.30
N SER A 111 8.26 1.75 17.59
CA SER A 111 7.90 2.93 18.39
C SER A 111 8.51 4.15 17.71
N THR A 112 7.77 5.26 17.63
CA THR A 112 8.29 6.56 17.21
C THR A 112 9.64 6.80 17.89
N LEU A 113 10.65 7.30 17.16
CA LEU A 113 11.90 7.72 17.78
C LEU A 113 11.54 8.63 18.97
N PRO A 114 12.20 8.48 20.15
CA PRO A 114 12.05 9.49 21.19
C PRO A 114 12.40 10.84 20.56
N GLY A 115 11.47 11.80 20.63
CA GLY A 115 11.74 13.16 20.19
C GLY A 115 12.99 13.65 20.90
N TYR A 116 13.85 14.39 20.19
CA TYR A 116 15.08 14.95 20.74
C TYR A 116 14.80 15.53 22.12
N ALA A 117 15.35 14.87 23.16
CA ALA A 117 15.45 15.48 24.46
C ALA A 117 16.46 16.62 24.28
N HIS A 118 15.94 17.83 24.12
CA HIS A 118 16.75 19.03 24.26
C HIS A 118 17.34 18.99 25.67
N CYS A 119 18.67 18.97 25.74
CA CYS A 119 19.42 19.25 26.95
C CYS A 119 19.58 20.76 27.09
#